data_AF-A0A6L8C5J3-F1
#
_entry.id   AF-A0A6L8C5J3-F1
#
_cell.length_a   1.000
_cell.length_b   1.000
_cell.length_c   1.000
_cell.angle_alpha   90.00
_cell.angle_beta   90.00
_cell.angle_gamma   90.00
#
_symmetry.space_group_name_H-M   'P 1'
#
loop_
_entity.id
_entity.type
_entity.pdbx_description
1 polymer ?
#
loop_
_entity_poly.entity_id
_entity_poly.type
_entity_poly.pdbx_seq_one_letter_code
_entity_poly.pdbx_strand_id
1 'polypeptide(L)'
;MPPFAPSDWPQNEFRAAAEVLWQWHYAARAGEDSPVHRSKAHAICEEFGLPAHLVDAQFIEEGVPTIHTITDLFDYMDRSTGSHALLLAKLAGYTANWVEDPVRKFGRAVFLTRSLMFLKEDLQAGRQFIPLDLLQKNNVDSTDLMEGRLSSGLRSVLWKQVVYARDAYASCRTLNSDLSGWCRRRFRIYWTGGLHTLARIESRKFDVWSKPVELTLLDKTRVYLQVYTGKTIR
;
A
#
# COMPACT_ATOMS: atom_id res chain seq x y z
N MET A 1 7.05 3.81 -0.19
CA MET A 1 7.87 2.73 0.40
C MET A 1 6.89 1.72 0.96
N PRO A 2 6.82 0.49 0.43
CA PRO A 2 5.84 -0.47 0.91
C PRO A 2 6.22 -0.97 2.32
N PRO A 3 5.23 -1.34 3.16
CA PRO A 3 5.46 -1.81 4.51
C PRO A 3 6.20 -3.14 4.47
N PHE A 4 7.15 -3.34 5.39
CA PHE A 4 7.91 -4.57 5.51
C PHE A 4 8.67 -4.93 4.22
N ALA A 5 9.34 -3.95 3.62
CA ALA A 5 10.28 -4.20 2.54
C ALA A 5 11.34 -5.22 3.00
N PRO A 6 11.96 -6.01 2.10
CA PRO A 6 12.91 -7.05 2.52
C PRO A 6 14.05 -6.51 3.40
N SER A 7 14.50 -5.28 3.17
CA SER A 7 15.53 -4.61 3.98
C SER A 7 15.10 -4.27 5.42
N ASP A 8 13.82 -4.37 5.75
CA ASP A 8 13.30 -4.16 7.10
C ASP A 8 13.45 -5.38 8.01
N TRP A 9 13.58 -6.56 7.40
CA TRP A 9 13.67 -7.85 8.09
C TRP A 9 15.07 -8.09 8.67
N PRO A 10 15.17 -8.85 9.79
CA PRO A 10 16.45 -9.30 10.31
C PRO A 10 17.28 -10.02 9.22
N GLN A 11 18.61 -9.94 9.29
CA GLN A 11 19.49 -10.60 8.31
C GLN A 11 19.54 -12.12 8.52
N ASN A 12 18.48 -12.80 8.12
CA ASN A 12 18.30 -14.25 8.24
C ASN A 12 17.37 -14.78 7.14
N GLU A 13 16.99 -16.07 7.22
CA GLU A 13 16.09 -16.75 6.29
C GLU A 13 14.75 -16.03 6.07
N PHE A 14 14.21 -15.35 7.09
CA PHE A 14 12.96 -14.59 6.96
C PHE A 14 13.09 -13.41 6.00
N ARG A 15 14.27 -12.78 5.91
CA ARG A 15 14.51 -11.73 4.91
C ARG A 15 14.52 -12.30 3.49
N ALA A 16 15.15 -13.45 3.28
CA ALA A 16 15.16 -14.10 1.97
C ALA A 16 13.74 -14.54 1.57
N ALA A 17 12.98 -15.11 2.49
CA ALA A 17 11.57 -15.46 2.28
C ALA A 17 10.73 -14.23 1.94
N ALA A 18 10.87 -13.13 2.69
CA ALA A 18 10.17 -11.88 2.40
C ALA A 18 10.55 -11.33 1.01
N GLU A 19 11.80 -11.43 0.60
CA GLU A 19 12.26 -11.00 -0.73
C GLU A 19 11.58 -11.78 -1.86
N VAL A 20 11.48 -13.10 -1.72
CA VAL A 20 10.76 -13.95 -2.68
C VAL A 20 9.28 -13.58 -2.76
N LEU A 21 8.62 -13.39 -1.61
CA LEU A 21 7.21 -12.96 -1.58
C LEU A 21 7.02 -11.59 -2.24
N TRP A 22 7.98 -10.68 -2.07
CA TRP A 22 7.98 -9.37 -2.73
C TRP A 22 8.18 -9.47 -4.24
N GLN A 23 9.06 -10.34 -4.72
CA GLN A 23 9.25 -10.60 -6.17
C GLN A 23 7.94 -11.07 -6.82
N TRP A 24 7.24 -12.01 -6.18
CA TRP A 24 5.92 -12.42 -6.64
C TRP A 24 4.91 -11.27 -6.62
N HIS A 25 4.82 -10.52 -5.53
CA HIS A 25 3.88 -9.41 -5.42
C HIS A 25 4.07 -8.36 -6.52
N TYR A 26 5.32 -8.04 -6.86
CA TYR A 26 5.62 -7.11 -7.95
C TYR A 26 5.22 -7.66 -9.32
N ALA A 27 5.55 -8.92 -9.62
CA ALA A 27 5.14 -9.56 -10.87
C ALA A 27 3.61 -9.62 -11.01
N ALA A 28 2.91 -10.10 -9.97
CA ALA A 28 1.46 -10.18 -9.97
C ALA A 28 0.78 -8.82 -10.18
N ARG A 29 1.31 -7.75 -9.56
CA ARG A 29 0.81 -6.38 -9.75
C ARG A 29 1.08 -5.81 -11.15
N ALA A 30 2.15 -6.25 -11.80
CA ALA A 30 2.44 -5.88 -13.18
C ALA A 30 1.52 -6.60 -14.18
N GLY A 31 0.67 -7.53 -13.72
CA GLY A 31 -0.11 -8.41 -14.58
C GLY A 31 0.74 -9.54 -15.17
N GLU A 32 1.93 -9.80 -14.63
CA GLU A 32 2.83 -10.85 -15.09
C GLU A 32 2.62 -12.12 -14.26
N ASP A 33 1.99 -13.15 -14.82
CA ASP A 33 1.98 -14.49 -14.22
C ASP A 33 3.35 -15.14 -14.41
N SER A 34 4.35 -14.67 -13.68
CA SER A 34 5.70 -15.24 -13.72
C SER A 34 5.68 -16.62 -13.03
N PRO A 35 5.76 -17.74 -13.76
CA PRO A 35 5.64 -19.06 -13.15
C PRO A 35 6.81 -19.32 -12.19
N VAL A 36 7.98 -18.74 -12.49
CA VAL A 36 9.18 -18.80 -11.65
C VAL A 36 8.95 -18.09 -10.31
N HIS A 37 8.48 -16.85 -10.30
CA HIS A 37 8.24 -16.14 -9.04
C HIS A 37 7.09 -16.77 -8.25
N ARG A 38 6.02 -17.21 -8.94
CA ARG A 38 4.88 -17.87 -8.31
C ARG A 38 5.29 -19.19 -7.64
N SER A 39 6.02 -20.04 -8.36
CA SER A 39 6.52 -21.32 -7.83
C SER A 39 7.43 -21.12 -6.62
N LYS A 40 8.34 -20.14 -6.67
CA LYS A 40 9.19 -19.79 -5.50
C LYS A 40 8.37 -19.30 -4.31
N ALA A 41 7.34 -18.47 -4.54
CA ALA A 41 6.47 -18.00 -3.46
C ALA A 41 5.66 -19.15 -2.83
N HIS A 42 5.21 -20.12 -3.63
CA HIS A 42 4.60 -21.36 -3.12
C HIS A 42 5.58 -22.20 -2.29
N ALA A 43 6.83 -22.33 -2.72
CA ALA A 43 7.87 -23.02 -1.95
C ALA A 43 8.12 -22.35 -0.58
N ILE A 44 8.15 -21.01 -0.52
CA ILE A 44 8.21 -20.28 0.75
C ILE A 44 6.97 -20.55 1.61
N CYS A 45 5.79 -20.68 1.01
CA CYS A 45 4.58 -21.02 1.76
C CYS A 45 4.66 -22.42 2.37
N GLU A 46 5.20 -23.40 1.64
CA GLU A 46 5.43 -24.76 2.13
C GLU A 46 6.45 -24.77 3.28
N GLU A 47 7.60 -24.13 3.09
CA GLU A 47 8.71 -24.08 4.07
C GLU A 47 8.29 -23.43 5.40
N PHE A 48 7.56 -22.31 5.34
CA PHE A 48 7.18 -21.52 6.53
C PHE A 48 5.74 -21.77 6.99
N GLY A 49 5.02 -22.72 6.39
CA GLY A 49 3.62 -23.03 6.74
C GLY A 49 2.66 -21.86 6.49
N LEU A 50 2.89 -21.08 5.44
CA LEU A 50 2.05 -19.94 5.06
C LEU A 50 0.87 -20.38 4.17
N PRO A 51 -0.27 -19.68 4.21
CA PRO A 51 -1.42 -20.01 3.38
C PRO A 51 -1.16 -19.69 1.90
N ALA A 52 -0.87 -20.71 1.10
CA ALA A 52 -0.59 -20.63 -0.34
C ALA A 52 -1.69 -19.90 -1.14
N HIS A 53 -2.96 -20.01 -0.74
CA HIS A 53 -4.07 -19.30 -1.40
C HIS A 53 -3.90 -17.77 -1.40
N LEU A 54 -3.12 -17.20 -0.47
CA LEU A 54 -2.81 -15.77 -0.45
C LEU A 54 -1.76 -15.39 -1.52
N VAL A 55 -0.94 -16.32 -1.99
CA VAL A 55 -0.08 -16.13 -3.17
C VAL A 55 -0.96 -16.03 -4.40
N ASP A 56 -1.84 -17.01 -4.59
CA ASP A 56 -2.70 -17.08 -5.78
C ASP A 56 -3.69 -15.92 -5.85
N ALA A 57 -4.24 -15.48 -4.71
CA ALA A 57 -5.18 -14.36 -4.66
C ALA A 57 -4.60 -13.02 -5.18
N GLN A 58 -3.28 -12.86 -5.18
CA GLN A 58 -2.62 -11.62 -5.60
C GLN A 58 -2.63 -11.41 -7.12
N PHE A 59 -2.73 -12.49 -7.90
CA PHE A 59 -2.77 -12.40 -9.35
C PHE A 59 -4.21 -12.33 -9.86
N ILE A 60 -4.43 -11.49 -10.88
CA ILE A 60 -5.69 -11.36 -11.59
C ILE A 60 -5.35 -11.51 -13.07
N GLU A 61 -5.91 -12.55 -13.70
CA GLU A 61 -5.55 -12.97 -15.06
C GLU A 61 -5.87 -11.89 -16.09
N GLU A 62 -6.99 -11.19 -15.92
CA GLU A 62 -7.43 -10.08 -16.77
C GLU A 62 -6.63 -8.79 -16.52
N GLY A 63 -5.65 -8.81 -15.61
CA GLY A 63 -4.84 -7.67 -15.22
C GLY A 63 -5.50 -6.77 -14.18
N VAL A 64 -5.20 -5.47 -14.22
CA VAL A 64 -5.85 -4.49 -13.33
C VAL A 64 -7.31 -4.31 -13.78
N PRO A 65 -8.30 -4.67 -12.95
CA PRO A 65 -9.70 -4.55 -13.34
C PRO A 65 -10.11 -3.09 -13.47
N THR A 66 -11.14 -2.83 -14.28
CA THR A 66 -11.78 -1.51 -14.29
C THR A 66 -12.47 -1.27 -12.95
N ILE A 67 -12.06 -0.22 -12.24
CA ILE A 67 -12.59 0.13 -10.92
C ILE A 67 -13.80 1.04 -11.11
N HIS A 68 -15.02 0.50 -11.01
CA HIS A 68 -16.24 1.31 -11.15
C HIS A 68 -16.56 2.06 -9.86
N THR A 69 -16.40 1.40 -8.71
CA THR A 69 -16.75 1.93 -7.40
C THR A 69 -15.61 1.82 -6.38
N ILE A 70 -15.78 2.48 -5.23
CA ILE A 70 -14.85 2.32 -4.10
C ILE A 70 -14.85 0.88 -3.55
N THR A 71 -15.97 0.17 -3.64
CA THR A 71 -16.06 -1.24 -3.20
C THR A 71 -15.17 -2.11 -4.07
N ASP A 72 -15.22 -1.95 -5.40
CA ASP A 72 -14.38 -2.69 -6.34
C ASP A 72 -12.89 -2.44 -6.04
N LEU A 73 -12.53 -1.21 -5.70
CA LEU A 73 -11.15 -0.87 -5.31
C LEU A 73 -10.75 -1.59 -4.02
N PHE A 74 -11.65 -1.67 -3.05
CA PHE A 74 -11.40 -2.33 -1.76
C PHE A 74 -11.25 -3.84 -1.94
N ASP A 75 -12.09 -4.46 -2.76
CA ASP A 75 -12.02 -5.88 -3.09
C ASP A 75 -10.72 -6.22 -3.84
N TYR A 76 -10.32 -5.37 -4.80
CA TYR A 76 -9.03 -5.50 -5.48
C TYR A 76 -7.86 -5.39 -4.50
N MET A 77 -7.89 -4.42 -3.58
CA MET A 77 -6.83 -4.25 -2.58
C MET A 77 -6.75 -5.44 -1.63
N ASP A 78 -7.87 -6.01 -1.22
CA ASP A 78 -7.90 -7.16 -0.31
C ASP A 78 -7.28 -8.40 -0.93
N ARG A 79 -7.60 -8.67 -2.20
CA ARG A 79 -7.02 -9.77 -2.97
C ARG A 79 -5.53 -9.57 -3.20
N SER A 80 -5.11 -8.35 -3.55
CA SER A 80 -3.72 -8.01 -3.84
C SER A 80 -2.90 -7.67 -2.57
N THR A 81 -2.78 -6.39 -2.23
CA THR A 81 -1.92 -5.90 -1.14
C THR A 81 -2.36 -6.40 0.24
N GLY A 82 -3.65 -6.68 0.45
CA GLY A 82 -4.17 -7.30 1.68
C GLY A 82 -3.63 -8.71 1.89
N SER A 83 -3.72 -9.58 0.87
CA SER A 83 -3.15 -10.93 0.91
C SER A 83 -1.64 -10.91 1.11
N HIS A 84 -0.94 -10.01 0.43
CA HIS A 84 0.50 -9.83 0.60
C HIS A 84 0.87 -9.40 2.02
N ALA A 85 0.17 -8.40 2.57
CA ALA A 85 0.42 -7.94 3.94
C ALA A 85 0.19 -9.05 4.98
N LEU A 86 -0.82 -9.90 4.77
CA LEU A 86 -1.03 -11.07 5.63
C LEU A 86 0.06 -12.12 5.51
N LEU A 87 0.57 -12.40 4.32
CA LEU A 87 1.71 -13.31 4.15
C LEU A 87 2.92 -12.81 4.95
N LEU A 88 3.25 -11.53 4.86
CA LEU A 88 4.35 -10.93 5.63
C LEU A 88 4.09 -10.94 7.14
N ALA A 89 2.85 -10.69 7.58
CA ALA A 89 2.51 -10.78 9.00
C ALA A 89 2.64 -12.21 9.54
N LYS A 90 2.14 -13.20 8.81
CA LYS A 90 2.25 -14.62 9.19
C LYS A 90 3.70 -15.10 9.17
N LEU A 91 4.49 -14.69 8.18
CA LEU A 91 5.93 -14.94 8.13
C LEU A 91 6.66 -14.32 9.34
N ALA A 92 6.20 -13.17 9.83
CA ALA A 92 6.73 -12.53 11.04
C ALA A 92 6.19 -13.14 12.36
N GLY A 93 5.41 -14.23 12.29
CA GLY A 93 4.87 -14.96 13.44
C GLY A 93 3.51 -14.47 13.94
N TYR A 94 2.85 -13.54 13.25
CA TYR A 94 1.51 -13.06 13.63
C TYR A 94 0.43 -13.88 12.94
N THR A 95 0.07 -15.01 13.56
CA THR A 95 -0.88 -15.98 13.00
C THR A 95 -2.30 -15.87 13.55
N ALA A 96 -2.50 -15.10 14.62
CA ALA A 96 -3.80 -14.99 15.28
C ALA A 96 -4.84 -14.24 14.41
N ASN A 97 -6.05 -14.80 14.31
CA ASN A 97 -7.12 -14.29 13.43
C ASN A 97 -7.47 -12.82 13.67
N TRP A 98 -7.38 -12.35 14.92
CA TRP A 98 -7.73 -10.97 15.29
C TRP A 98 -6.72 -9.93 14.75
N VAL A 99 -5.52 -10.35 14.34
CA VAL A 99 -4.51 -9.49 13.69
C VAL A 99 -4.81 -9.30 12.19
N GLU A 100 -5.59 -10.19 11.58
CA GLU A 100 -5.72 -10.23 10.12
C GLU A 100 -6.41 -8.99 9.53
N ASP A 101 -7.57 -8.61 10.07
CA ASP A 101 -8.31 -7.45 9.57
C ASP A 101 -7.53 -6.13 9.73
N PRO A 102 -6.91 -5.83 10.90
CA PRO A 102 -6.00 -4.68 11.03
C PRO A 102 -4.83 -4.71 10.04
N VAL A 103 -4.22 -5.87 9.75
CA VAL A 103 -3.15 -6.00 8.77
C VAL A 103 -3.64 -5.72 7.35
N ARG A 104 -4.81 -6.24 6.96
CA ARG A 104 -5.40 -5.94 5.64
C ARG A 104 -5.69 -4.44 5.50
N LYS A 105 -6.25 -3.81 6.53
CA LYS A 105 -6.48 -2.35 6.57
C LYS A 105 -5.19 -1.55 6.44
N PHE A 106 -4.12 -2.01 7.09
CA PHE A 106 -2.80 -1.40 6.91
C PHE A 106 -2.28 -1.54 5.47
N GLY A 107 -2.47 -2.71 4.86
CA GLY A 107 -2.20 -2.94 3.44
C GLY A 107 -2.96 -1.95 2.53
N ARG A 108 -4.26 -1.76 2.77
CA ARG A 108 -5.09 -0.76 2.05
C ARG A 108 -4.56 0.66 2.23
N ALA A 109 -4.21 1.05 3.45
CA ALA A 109 -3.71 2.39 3.74
C ALA A 109 -2.42 2.71 2.96
N VAL A 110 -1.50 1.75 2.91
CA VAL A 110 -0.27 1.88 2.12
C VAL A 110 -0.58 1.89 0.63
N PHE A 111 -1.44 0.99 0.16
CA PHE A 111 -1.82 0.94 -1.25
C PHE A 111 -2.35 2.30 -1.72
N LEU A 112 -3.34 2.85 -1.02
CA LEU A 112 -3.98 4.13 -1.38
C LEU A 112 -2.98 5.29 -1.34
N THR A 113 -2.06 5.27 -0.37
CA THR A 113 -0.99 6.28 -0.31
C THR A 113 -0.05 6.16 -1.50
N ARG A 114 0.34 4.93 -1.86
CA ARG A 114 1.22 4.66 -3.00
C ARG A 114 0.54 5.00 -4.32
N SER A 115 -0.72 4.63 -4.52
CA SER A 115 -1.45 4.94 -5.76
C SER A 115 -1.55 6.44 -6.00
N LEU A 116 -1.62 7.26 -4.95
CA LEU A 116 -1.52 8.72 -5.08
C LEU A 116 -0.12 9.21 -5.42
N MET A 117 0.92 8.64 -4.80
CA MET A 117 2.32 9.02 -5.07
C MET A 117 2.76 8.71 -6.50
N PHE A 118 2.24 7.62 -7.08
CA PHE A 118 2.60 7.09 -8.39
C PHE A 118 1.46 7.19 -9.41
N LEU A 119 0.50 8.08 -9.16
CA LEU A 119 -0.72 8.18 -9.97
C LEU A 119 -0.39 8.40 -11.46
N LYS A 120 0.56 9.28 -11.75
CA LYS A 120 0.97 9.58 -13.13
C LYS A 120 1.57 8.36 -13.82
N GLU A 121 2.49 7.66 -13.15
CA GLU A 121 3.17 6.48 -13.67
C GLU A 121 2.19 5.32 -13.87
N ASP A 122 1.24 5.14 -12.95
CA ASP A 122 0.20 4.14 -13.08
C ASP A 122 -0.73 4.45 -14.27
N LEU A 123 -1.18 5.69 -14.41
CA LEU A 123 -1.98 6.13 -15.56
C LEU A 123 -1.25 5.94 -16.89
N GLN A 124 0.04 6.30 -16.98
CA GLN A 124 0.86 6.11 -18.18
C GLN A 124 1.05 4.63 -18.54
N ALA A 125 1.02 3.74 -17.55
CA ALA A 125 1.08 2.31 -17.74
C ALA A 125 -0.31 1.65 -17.90
N GLY A 126 -1.37 2.46 -18.10
CA GLY A 126 -2.74 1.96 -18.29
C GLY A 126 -3.41 1.42 -17.03
N ARG A 127 -2.89 1.72 -15.83
CA ARG A 127 -3.46 1.29 -14.55
C ARG A 127 -4.18 2.46 -13.89
N GLN A 128 -5.50 2.35 -13.73
CA GLN A 128 -6.30 3.37 -13.04
C GLN A 128 -6.97 2.78 -11.80
N PHE A 129 -6.54 3.25 -10.62
CA PHE A 129 -7.10 2.83 -9.34
C PHE A 129 -8.13 3.82 -8.76
N ILE A 130 -8.40 4.92 -9.45
CA ILE A 130 -9.44 5.88 -9.05
C ILE A 130 -10.80 5.37 -9.58
N PRO A 131 -11.82 5.23 -8.71
CA PRO A 131 -13.15 4.79 -9.12
C PRO A 131 -13.78 5.70 -10.19
N LEU A 132 -14.38 5.08 -11.22
CA LEU A 132 -15.06 5.79 -12.30
C LEU A 132 -16.25 6.60 -11.81
N ASP A 133 -17.03 6.06 -10.87
CA ASP A 133 -18.18 6.78 -10.29
C ASP A 133 -17.75 8.07 -9.58
N LEU A 134 -16.57 8.06 -8.95
CA LEU A 134 -16.00 9.20 -8.26
C LEU A 134 -15.54 10.28 -9.25
N LEU A 135 -14.93 9.88 -10.38
CA LEU A 135 -14.58 10.80 -11.47
C LEU A 135 -15.84 11.44 -12.06
N GLN A 136 -16.85 10.63 -12.38
CA GLN A 136 -18.12 11.09 -12.94
C GLN A 136 -18.84 12.07 -12.00
N LYS A 137 -18.97 11.72 -10.71
CA LYS A 137 -19.62 12.59 -9.69
C LYS A 137 -18.93 13.95 -9.55
N ASN A 138 -17.65 14.05 -9.87
CA ASN A 138 -16.86 15.28 -9.77
C ASN A 138 -16.62 15.94 -11.14
N ASN A 139 -17.26 15.48 -12.21
CA ASN A 139 -17.10 15.98 -13.58
C ASN A 139 -15.62 16.03 -14.03
N VAL A 140 -14.86 14.98 -13.72
CA VAL A 140 -13.45 14.87 -14.13
C VAL A 140 -13.36 14.05 -15.41
N ASP A 141 -12.87 14.68 -16.47
CA ASP A 141 -12.58 14.01 -17.74
C ASP A 141 -11.32 13.14 -17.64
N SER A 142 -11.26 12.07 -18.42
CA SER A 142 -10.08 11.20 -18.48
C SER A 142 -8.82 11.94 -18.93
N THR A 143 -8.95 12.89 -19.86
CA THR A 143 -7.83 13.72 -20.35
C THR A 143 -7.28 14.62 -19.25
N ASP A 144 -8.16 15.22 -18.45
CA ASP A 144 -7.75 16.05 -17.30
C ASP A 144 -7.01 15.24 -16.25
N LEU A 145 -7.47 14.01 -16.01
CA LEU A 145 -6.80 13.07 -15.11
C LEU A 145 -5.42 12.64 -15.66
N MET A 146 -5.33 12.30 -16.95
CA MET A 146 -4.08 11.88 -17.59
C MET A 146 -3.03 12.99 -17.59
N GLU A 147 -3.43 14.21 -17.92
CA GLU A 147 -2.54 15.37 -17.98
C GLU A 147 -2.27 16.03 -16.62
N GLY A 148 -3.03 15.68 -15.58
CA GLY A 148 -2.90 16.29 -14.27
C GLY A 148 -3.39 17.74 -14.23
N ARG A 149 -4.40 18.09 -15.01
CA ARG A 149 -5.02 19.42 -14.98
C ARG A 149 -5.86 19.55 -13.72
N LEU A 150 -5.27 20.11 -12.66
CA LEU A 150 -5.83 20.20 -11.30
C LEU A 150 -7.05 21.15 -11.17
N SER A 151 -8.15 20.80 -11.83
CA SER A 151 -9.47 21.40 -11.66
C SER A 151 -9.99 21.22 -10.23
N SER A 152 -11.05 21.95 -9.85
CA SER A 152 -11.73 21.75 -8.57
C SER A 152 -12.28 20.33 -8.41
N GLY A 153 -12.78 19.75 -9.50
CA GLY A 153 -13.26 18.36 -9.57
C GLY A 153 -12.13 17.37 -9.27
N LEU A 154 -11.01 17.46 -9.99
CA LEU A 154 -9.87 16.55 -9.79
C LEU A 154 -9.28 16.67 -8.38
N ARG A 155 -9.17 17.89 -7.84
CA ARG A 155 -8.75 18.08 -6.43
C ARG A 155 -9.70 17.41 -5.45
N SER A 156 -11.02 17.47 -5.70
CA SER A 156 -12.03 16.83 -4.86
C SER A 156 -11.93 15.30 -4.90
N VAL A 157 -11.65 14.73 -6.09
CA VAL A 157 -11.37 13.30 -6.26
C VAL A 157 -10.14 12.87 -5.47
N LEU A 158 -9.01 13.59 -5.62
CA LEU A 158 -7.76 13.28 -4.93
C LEU A 158 -7.90 13.46 -3.41
N TRP A 159 -8.61 14.49 -2.96
CA TRP A 159 -8.95 14.67 -1.55
C TRP A 159 -9.74 13.48 -1.02
N LYS A 160 -10.72 12.96 -1.75
CA LYS A 160 -11.50 11.80 -1.33
C LYS A 160 -10.63 10.53 -1.20
N GLN A 161 -9.66 10.34 -2.10
CA GLN A 161 -8.67 9.25 -1.99
C GLN A 161 -7.77 9.41 -0.75
N VAL A 162 -7.35 10.64 -0.43
CA VAL A 162 -6.61 10.92 0.82
C VAL A 162 -7.47 10.60 2.05
N VAL A 163 -8.76 10.91 2.04
CA VAL A 163 -9.69 10.56 3.12
C VAL A 163 -9.75 9.04 3.30
N TYR A 164 -9.89 8.26 2.23
CA TYR A 164 -9.88 6.79 2.31
C TYR A 164 -8.56 6.26 2.90
N ALA A 165 -7.42 6.82 2.48
CA ALA A 165 -6.12 6.41 3.01
C ALA A 165 -5.99 6.69 4.51
N ARG A 166 -6.48 7.86 4.98
CA ARG A 166 -6.49 8.22 6.40
C ARG A 166 -7.39 7.32 7.23
N ASP A 167 -8.57 7.02 6.72
CA ASP A 167 -9.52 6.12 7.39
C ASP A 167 -8.93 4.71 7.54
N ALA A 168 -8.26 4.21 6.50
CA ALA A 168 -7.54 2.95 6.55
C ALA A 168 -6.40 2.97 7.60
N TYR A 169 -5.62 4.06 7.68
CA TYR A 169 -4.60 4.24 8.71
C TYR A 169 -5.17 4.32 10.14
N ALA A 170 -6.32 4.98 10.31
CA ALA A 170 -7.01 5.04 11.60
C ALA A 170 -7.50 3.64 12.01
N SER A 171 -8.01 2.88 11.05
CA SER A 171 -8.59 1.55 11.24
C SER A 171 -7.57 0.46 11.55
N CYS A 172 -6.28 0.67 11.28
CA CYS A 172 -5.20 -0.26 11.63
C CYS A 172 -4.40 0.16 12.87
N ARG A 173 -4.87 1.15 13.64
CA ARG A 173 -4.16 1.67 14.83
C ARG A 173 -3.88 0.61 15.89
N THR A 174 -4.73 -0.40 16.03
CA THR A 174 -4.56 -1.47 17.03
C THR A 174 -3.24 -2.22 16.84
N LEU A 175 -2.74 -2.33 15.60
CA LEU A 175 -1.43 -2.95 15.32
C LEU A 175 -0.28 -2.38 16.13
N ASN A 176 -0.39 -1.15 16.64
CA ASN A 176 0.62 -0.58 17.53
C ASN A 176 0.74 -1.35 18.86
N SER A 177 -0.36 -1.84 19.44
CA SER A 177 -0.34 -2.71 20.62
C SER A 177 -0.06 -4.16 20.25
N ASP A 178 -0.60 -4.60 19.12
CA ASP A 178 -0.70 -6.00 18.73
C ASP A 178 0.64 -6.56 18.23
N LEU A 179 1.40 -5.72 17.51
CA LEU A 179 2.74 -6.06 17.06
C LEU A 179 3.75 -5.86 18.18
N SER A 180 4.90 -6.51 18.12
CA SER A 180 5.99 -6.39 19.09
C SER A 180 7.35 -6.12 18.40
N GLY A 181 8.34 -5.73 19.19
CA GLY A 181 9.74 -5.62 18.76
C GLY A 181 9.97 -4.81 17.48
N TRP A 182 10.71 -5.42 16.54
CA TRP A 182 11.05 -4.80 15.26
C TRP A 182 9.83 -4.58 14.36
N CYS A 183 8.83 -5.48 14.40
CA CYS A 183 7.60 -5.35 13.62
C CYS A 183 6.80 -4.11 14.03
N ARG A 184 6.59 -3.91 15.34
CA ARG A 184 5.93 -2.70 15.87
C ARG A 184 6.66 -1.44 15.42
N ARG A 185 8.00 -1.46 15.48
CA ARG A 185 8.82 -0.30 15.05
C ARG A 185 8.63 0.00 13.57
N ARG A 186 8.69 -1.02 12.71
CA ARG A 186 8.50 -0.86 11.26
C ARG A 186 7.09 -0.38 10.95
N PHE A 187 6.06 -0.99 11.54
CA PHE A 187 4.68 -0.52 11.43
C PHE A 187 4.56 0.98 11.77
N ARG A 188 5.12 1.43 12.89
CA ARG A 188 5.07 2.85 13.29
C ARG A 188 5.78 3.76 12.28
N ILE A 189 6.91 3.35 11.70
CA ILE A 189 7.61 4.10 10.65
C ILE A 189 6.72 4.26 9.42
N TYR A 190 6.13 3.18 8.93
CA TYR A 190 5.28 3.20 7.74
C TYR A 190 3.96 3.93 7.97
N TRP A 191 3.33 3.73 9.12
CA TRP A 191 2.11 4.42 9.50
C TRP A 191 2.34 5.94 9.60
N THR A 192 3.37 6.35 10.34
CA THR A 192 3.71 7.77 10.49
C THR A 192 4.15 8.36 9.15
N GLY A 193 5.04 7.69 8.42
CA GLY A 193 5.51 8.14 7.10
C GLY A 193 4.41 8.26 6.06
N GLY A 194 3.42 7.36 6.10
CA GLY A 194 2.22 7.44 5.27
C GLY A 194 1.40 8.68 5.56
N LEU A 195 1.11 8.96 6.84
CA LEU A 195 0.37 10.16 7.24
C LEU A 195 1.10 11.46 6.85
N HIS A 196 2.43 11.50 6.98
CA HIS A 196 3.24 12.63 6.50
C HIS A 196 3.21 12.78 4.98
N THR A 197 3.24 11.65 4.24
CA THR A 197 3.08 11.66 2.78
C THR A 197 1.73 12.26 2.39
N LEU A 198 0.64 11.83 3.02
CA LEU A 198 -0.70 12.36 2.75
C LEU A 198 -0.80 13.86 3.07
N ALA A 199 -0.23 14.31 4.20
CA ALA A 199 -0.17 15.73 4.53
C ALA A 199 0.63 16.54 3.50
N ARG A 200 1.70 15.97 2.93
CA ARG A 200 2.51 16.59 1.88
C ARG A 200 1.77 16.69 0.55
N ILE A 201 0.98 15.68 0.18
CA ILE A 201 0.09 15.73 -0.99
C ILE A 201 -0.88 16.90 -0.85
N GLU A 202 -1.52 17.02 0.32
CA GLU A 202 -2.44 18.14 0.59
C GLU A 202 -1.74 19.50 0.61
N SER A 203 -0.55 19.61 1.22
CA SER A 203 0.19 20.89 1.24
C SER A 203 0.61 21.35 -0.15
N ARG A 204 0.80 20.40 -1.08
CA ARG A 204 1.03 20.66 -2.51
C ARG A 204 -0.27 20.90 -3.28
N LYS A 205 -1.39 21.06 -2.58
CA LYS A 205 -2.73 21.20 -3.14
C LYS A 205 -3.07 20.09 -4.15
N PHE A 206 -2.66 18.86 -3.83
CA PHE A 206 -2.84 17.64 -4.61
C PHE A 206 -2.04 17.55 -5.92
N ASP A 207 -1.02 18.39 -6.12
CA ASP A 207 -0.12 18.23 -7.26
C ASP A 207 0.83 17.04 -7.06
N VAL A 208 0.47 15.94 -7.72
CA VAL A 208 1.25 14.70 -7.79
C VAL A 208 1.88 14.46 -9.18
N TRP A 209 1.67 15.36 -10.15
CA TRP A 209 2.19 15.20 -11.52
C TRP A 209 3.49 15.95 -11.77
N SER A 210 3.62 17.16 -11.21
CA SER A 210 4.76 18.03 -11.52
C SER A 210 6.07 17.53 -10.94
N LYS A 211 6.01 16.95 -9.73
CA LYS A 211 7.18 16.42 -9.01
C LYS A 211 6.80 15.19 -8.20
N PRO A 212 7.68 14.18 -8.11
CA PRO A 212 7.47 13.04 -7.24
C PRO A 212 7.09 13.45 -5.80
N VAL A 213 6.10 12.77 -5.25
CA VAL A 213 5.69 12.94 -3.85
C VAL A 213 6.62 12.11 -2.99
N GLU A 214 7.78 12.67 -2.67
CA GLU A 214 8.74 12.03 -1.78
C GLU A 214 8.83 12.76 -0.45
N LEU A 215 9.01 11.96 0.61
CA LEU A 215 9.42 12.46 1.92
C LEU A 215 10.85 12.99 1.81
N THR A 216 11.05 14.25 2.22
CA THR A 216 12.38 14.84 2.31
C THR A 216 13.21 14.15 3.39
N LEU A 217 14.52 14.41 3.42
CA LEU A 217 15.37 13.95 4.53
C LEU A 217 14.85 14.46 5.88
N LEU A 218 14.35 15.69 5.95
CA LEU A 218 13.75 16.24 7.17
C LEU A 218 12.48 15.49 7.57
N ASP A 219 11.60 15.19 6.61
CA ASP A 219 10.39 14.42 6.87
C ASP A 219 10.74 13.02 7.40
N LYS A 220 11.72 12.35 6.79
CA LYS A 220 12.22 11.04 7.24
C LYS A 220 12.77 11.13 8.67
N THR A 221 13.61 12.13 8.96
CA THR A 221 14.15 12.36 10.30
C THR A 221 13.04 12.62 11.33
N ARG A 222 12.03 13.43 10.98
CA ARG A 222 10.88 13.71 11.84
C ARG A 222 10.07 12.45 12.12
N VAL A 223 9.82 11.63 11.11
CA VAL A 223 9.17 10.31 11.25
C VAL A 223 9.96 9.44 12.22
N TYR A 224 11.27 9.28 12.00
CA TYR A 224 12.11 8.47 12.89
C TYR A 224 12.07 9.02 14.33
N LEU A 225 12.23 10.32 14.52
CA LEU A 225 12.21 10.93 15.85
C LEU A 225 10.86 10.75 16.55
N GLN A 226 9.73 10.90 15.84
CA GLN A 226 8.39 10.64 16.39
C GLN A 226 8.21 9.17 16.81
N VAL A 227 8.74 8.22 16.03
CA VAL A 227 8.69 6.80 16.37
C VAL A 227 9.55 6.48 17.60
N TYR A 228 10.77 7.01 17.68
CA TYR A 228 11.67 6.72 18.79
C TYR A 228 11.33 7.46 20.09
N THR A 229 10.81 8.68 20.02
CA THR A 229 10.47 9.48 21.21
C THR A 229 9.03 9.30 21.70
N GLY A 230 8.14 8.77 20.85
CA GLY A 230 6.71 8.65 21.15
C GLY A 230 5.97 10.00 21.21
N LYS A 231 6.65 11.11 20.94
CA LYS A 231 6.07 12.46 20.94
C LYS A 231 5.72 12.88 19.52
N THR A 232 4.49 13.34 19.31
CA THR A 232 4.14 14.08 18.09
C THR A 232 4.85 15.42 18.13
N ILE A 233 5.98 15.54 17.44
CA ILE A 233 6.63 16.83 17.23
C ILE A 233 5.64 17.70 16.46
N ARG A 234 5.19 18.80 17.07
CA ARG A 234 4.34 19.81 16.43
C ARG A 234 5.14 20.58 15.40
#